data_AF-A0AAV4BIP1-F1
#
_entry.id   AF-A0AAV4BIP1-F1
#
_cell.length_a   1.000
_cell.length_b   1.000
_cell.length_c   1.000
_cell.angle_alpha   90.00
_cell.angle_beta   90.00
_cell.angle_gamma   90.00
#
_symmetry.space_group_name_H-M   'P 1'
#
loop_
_entity.id
_entity.type
_entity.pdbx_description
1 polymer ?
#
loop_
_entity_poly.entity_id
_entity_poly.type
_entity_poly.pdbx_seq_one_letter_code
_entity_poly.pdbx_strand_id
1 'polypeptide(L)'
;MEIIELEQYVRRANLRVLGLRDKKDETSASTVNAVTEIIRTKLNWREINPSKIDVAHRIGPYRNNADRSVIVRFCSLTTASEEKRRKKKLK
;
A
#
# COMPACT_ATOMS: atom_id res chain seq x y z
N MET A 1 17.42 -22.24 0.65
CA MET A 1 17.81 -20.92 1.21
C MET A 1 17.39 -19.78 0.27
N GLU A 2 17.43 -20.00 -1.05
CA GLU A 2 17.15 -19.00 -2.11
C GLU A 2 15.71 -18.43 -2.17
N ILE A 3 14.68 -19.24 -1.91
CA ILE A 3 13.26 -18.80 -1.98
C ILE A 3 12.96 -17.70 -0.95
N ILE A 4 13.49 -17.83 0.27
CA ILE A 4 13.22 -16.89 1.36
C ILE A 4 13.80 -15.51 1.04
N GLU A 5 14.99 -15.47 0.45
CA GLU A 5 15.65 -14.22 0.07
C GLU A 5 14.93 -13.51 -1.07
N LEU A 6 14.49 -14.27 -2.08
CA LEU A 6 13.68 -13.73 -3.19
C LEU A 6 12.33 -13.19 -2.70
N GLU A 7 11.64 -13.92 -1.82
CA GLU A 7 10.40 -13.44 -1.22
C GLU A 7 10.61 -12.15 -0.42
N GLN A 8 11.66 -12.10 0.41
CA GLN A 8 12.00 -10.92 1.17
C GLN A 8 12.33 -9.74 0.26
N TYR A 9 13.07 -9.97 -0.82
CA TYR A 9 13.41 -8.95 -1.80
C TYR A 9 12.16 -8.36 -2.45
N VAL A 10 11.23 -9.19 -2.92
CA VAL A 10 9.96 -8.73 -3.51
C VAL A 10 9.13 -7.96 -2.49
N ARG A 11 9.06 -8.42 -1.24
CA ARG A 11 8.30 -7.75 -0.16
C ARG A 11 8.86 -6.37 0.21
N ARG A 12 10.11 -6.03 -0.14
CA ARG A 12 10.66 -4.69 0.13
C ARG A 12 9.92 -3.58 -0.60
N ALA A 13 9.31 -3.89 -1.74
CA ALA A 13 8.46 -2.98 -2.51
C ALA A 13 7.01 -2.90 -1.99
N ASN A 14 6.66 -3.71 -0.98
CA ASN A 14 5.30 -3.80 -0.49
C ASN A 14 5.10 -2.94 0.77
N LEU A 15 3.92 -2.34 0.86
CA LEU A 15 3.41 -1.64 2.02
C LEU A 15 2.08 -2.27 2.44
N ARG A 16 1.91 -2.48 3.74
CA ARG A 16 0.63 -2.87 4.33
C ARG A 16 -0.06 -1.66 4.94
N VAL A 17 -1.26 -1.36 4.45
CA VAL A 17 -2.12 -0.28 4.98
C VAL A 17 -3.22 -0.90 5.84
N LEU A 18 -3.43 -0.32 7.02
CA LEU A 18 -4.43 -0.75 8.01
C LEU A 18 -5.43 0.39 8.24
N GLY A 19 -6.66 0.05 8.66
CA GLY A 19 -7.68 1.03 9.02
C GLY A 19 -8.24 1.85 7.86
N LEU A 20 -8.01 1.42 6.60
CA LEU A 20 -8.73 1.97 5.47
C LEU A 20 -10.13 1.34 5.44
N ARG A 21 -11.18 2.16 5.47
CA ARG A 21 -12.56 1.67 5.47
C ARG A 21 -12.82 0.72 4.30
N ASP A 22 -13.30 -0.48 4.59
CA ASP A 22 -13.59 -1.49 3.58
C ASP A 22 -15.00 -1.31 2.99
N LYS A 23 -15.14 -1.49 1.68
CA LYS A 23 -16.42 -1.39 0.96
C LYS A 23 -16.65 -2.67 0.17
N LYS A 24 -17.88 -3.19 0.19
CA LYS A 24 -18.24 -4.46 -0.44
C LYS A 24 -17.95 -4.47 -1.94
N ASP A 25 -18.22 -3.35 -2.61
CA ASP A 25 -18.06 -3.20 -4.07
C ASP A 25 -16.77 -2.43 -4.44
N GLU A 26 -15.73 -2.52 -3.60
CA GLU A 26 -14.44 -1.86 -3.87
C GLU A 26 -13.69 -2.54 -5.01
N THR A 27 -13.38 -1.77 -6.06
CA THR A 27 -12.51 -2.22 -7.16
C THR A 27 -11.03 -1.98 -6.83
N SER A 28 -10.14 -2.68 -7.52
CA SER A 28 -8.69 -2.44 -7.39
C SER A 28 -8.32 -0.99 -7.70
N ALA A 29 -8.95 -0.37 -8.72
CA ALA A 29 -8.73 1.03 -9.05
C ALA A 29 -9.17 1.98 -7.92
N SER A 30 -10.33 1.73 -7.31
CA SER A 30 -10.78 2.48 -6.13
C SER A 30 -9.80 2.32 -4.96
N THR A 31 -9.29 1.11 -4.73
CA THR A 31 -8.30 0.83 -3.68
C THR A 31 -7.01 1.61 -3.92
N VAL A 32 -6.50 1.61 -5.15
CA VAL A 32 -5.30 2.38 -5.55
C VAL A 32 -5.49 3.86 -5.26
N ASN A 33 -6.64 4.42 -5.62
CA ASN A 33 -6.94 5.84 -5.37
C ASN A 33 -7.02 6.15 -3.88
N ALA A 34 -7.71 5.32 -3.09
CA ALA A 34 -7.84 5.50 -1.65
C ALA A 34 -6.49 5.42 -0.92
N VAL A 35 -5.65 4.45 -1.29
CA VAL A 35 -4.28 4.32 -0.79
C VAL A 35 -3.44 5.53 -1.17
N THR A 36 -3.49 5.96 -2.44
CA THR A 36 -2.75 7.13 -2.92
C THR A 36 -3.09 8.36 -2.11
N GLU A 37 -4.38 8.58 -1.84
CA GLU A 37 -4.86 9.72 -1.06
C GLU A 37 -4.40 9.67 0.40
N ILE A 38 -4.42 8.49 1.03
CA ILE A 38 -3.86 8.31 2.38
C ILE A 38 -2.37 8.62 2.39
N ILE A 39 -1.60 8.13 1.42
CA ILE A 39 -0.15 8.39 1.36
C ILE A 39 0.10 9.89 1.14
N ARG A 40 -0.66 10.56 0.26
CA ARG A 40 -0.56 12.01 0.06
C ARG A 40 -0.80 12.79 1.34
N THR A 41 -1.91 12.49 2.02
CA THR A 41 -2.38 13.25 3.18
C THR A 41 -1.57 12.93 4.45
N LYS A 42 -1.36 11.64 4.75
CA LYS A 42 -0.68 11.21 5.98
C LYS A 42 0.83 11.28 5.87
N LEU A 43 1.43 10.96 4.73
CA LEU A 43 2.89 10.99 4.56
C LEU A 43 3.40 12.29 3.93
N ASN A 44 2.51 13.27 3.70
CA ASN A 44 2.79 14.53 3.01
C ASN A 44 3.59 14.33 1.70
N TRP A 45 3.26 13.27 0.97
CA TRP A 45 3.92 12.94 -0.29
C TRP A 45 3.08 13.39 -1.47
N ARG A 46 3.19 14.66 -1.87
CA ARG A 46 2.33 15.25 -2.91
C ARG A 46 2.55 14.64 -4.31
N GLU A 47 3.76 14.19 -4.60
CA GLU A 47 4.14 13.65 -5.93
C GLU A 47 3.69 12.21 -6.17
N ILE A 48 3.28 11.47 -5.13
CA ILE A 48 2.77 10.12 -5.31
C ILE A 48 1.49 10.18 -6.15
N ASN A 49 1.36 9.25 -7.08
CA ASN A 49 0.19 9.15 -7.96
C ASN A 49 -0.05 7.67 -8.31
N PRO A 50 -1.22 7.32 -8.86
CA PRO A 50 -1.57 5.92 -9.13
C PRO A 50 -0.55 5.17 -9.99
N SER A 51 0.15 5.82 -10.92
CA SER A 51 1.17 5.16 -11.79
C SER A 51 2.40 4.64 -11.04
N LYS A 52 2.61 5.10 -9.80
CA LYS A 52 3.69 4.61 -8.92
C LYS A 52 3.29 3.35 -8.16
N ILE A 53 2.02 2.97 -8.21
CA ILE A 53 1.46 1.77 -7.61
C ILE A 53 1.25 0.75 -8.72
N ASP A 54 1.85 -0.43 -8.53
CA ASP A 54 1.72 -1.55 -9.45
C ASP A 54 0.43 -2.31 -9.14
N VAL A 55 0.24 -2.67 -7.86
CA VAL A 55 -0.95 -3.38 -7.40
C VAL A 55 -1.38 -2.85 -6.03
N ALA A 56 -2.68 -2.65 -5.83
CA ALA A 56 -3.27 -2.50 -4.50
C ALA A 56 -4.52 -3.37 -4.38
N HIS A 57 -4.55 -4.23 -3.35
CA HIS A 57 -5.70 -5.11 -3.10
C HIS A 57 -5.88 -5.41 -1.61
N ARG A 58 -7.12 -5.71 -1.24
CA ARG A 58 -7.49 -6.15 0.12
C ARG A 58 -7.06 -7.59 0.35
N ILE A 59 -6.56 -7.90 1.54
CA ILE A 59 -6.27 -9.28 1.94
C ILE A 59 -7.48 -9.88 2.64
N GLY A 60 -7.88 -11.07 2.18
CA GLY A 60 -8.89 -11.91 2.84
C GLY A 60 -10.34 -11.60 2.45
N PRO A 61 -11.29 -12.40 2.96
CA PRO A 61 -12.70 -12.26 2.64
C PRO A 61 -13.29 -11.00 3.28
N TYR A 62 -14.17 -10.32 2.55
CA TYR A 62 -14.92 -9.18 3.08
C TYR A 62 -15.73 -9.60 4.31
N ARG A 63 -15.71 -8.76 5.35
CA ARG A 63 -16.50 -8.94 6.56
C ARG A 63 -17.20 -7.64 6.90
N ASN A 64 -18.48 -7.73 7.26
CA ASN A 64 -19.23 -6.56 7.67
C ASN A 64 -18.61 -5.99 8.96
N ASN A 65 -18.44 -4.67 9.01
CA ASN A 65 -17.85 -3.93 10.13
C ASN A 65 -16.39 -4.28 10.49
N ALA A 66 -15.59 -4.81 9.54
CA ALA A 66 -14.16 -5.02 9.73
C ALA A 66 -13.36 -4.49 8.53
N ASP A 67 -12.30 -3.73 8.81
CA ASP A 67 -11.43 -3.17 7.78
C ASP A 67 -10.32 -4.15 7.40
N ARG A 68 -10.42 -4.75 6.21
CA ARG A 68 -9.34 -5.58 5.67
C ARG A 68 -8.09 -4.74 5.43
N SER A 69 -6.93 -5.31 5.74
CA SER A 69 -5.65 -4.71 5.37
C SER A 69 -5.47 -4.69 3.86
N VAL A 70 -4.89 -3.61 3.34
CA VAL A 70 -4.50 -3.51 1.92
C VAL A 70 -3.02 -3.81 1.80
N ILE A 71 -2.65 -4.64 0.82
CA ILE A 71 -1.27 -4.73 0.34
C ILE A 71 -1.14 -3.87 -0.89
N VAL A 72 -0.14 -3.01 -0.86
CA VAL A 72 0.24 -2.10 -1.93
C VAL A 72 1.63 -2.51 -2.38
N ARG A 73 1.82 -2.78 -3.66
CA ARG A 73 3.13 -2.96 -4.28
C ARG A 73 3.45 -1.72 -5.09
N PHE A 74 4.59 -1.10 -4.84
CA PHE A 74 5.09 0.01 -5.66
C PHE A 74 5.80 -0.53 -6.91
N CYS A 75 5.75 0.24 -8.00
CA CYS A 75 6.46 -0.10 -9.24
C CYS A 75 7.99 -0.11 -9.06
N SER A 76 8.52 0.57 -8.04
CA SER A 76 9.96 0.63 -7.78
C SER A 76 10.31 0.57 -6.29
N LEU A 77 11.44 -0.05 -5.98
CA LEU A 77 12.02 -0.07 -4.63
C LEU A 77 12.41 1.33 -4.14
N THR A 78 12.74 2.24 -5.07
CA THR A 78 13.01 3.64 -4.76
C THR A 78 11.77 4.33 -4.20
N THR A 79 10.60 4.12 -4.81
CA THR A 79 9.31 4.64 -4.33
C THR A 79 8.99 4.07 -2.94
N ALA A 80 9.17 2.76 -2.75
CA ALA A 80 8.97 2.14 -1.44
C ALA A 80 9.95 2.66 -0.36
N SER A 81 11.17 3.03 -0.74
CA SER A 81 12.16 3.58 0.20
C SER A 81 11.84 5.02 0.61
N GLU A 82 11.37 5.83 -0.33
CA GLU A 82 10.91 7.20 -0.10
C GLU A 82 9.66 7.25 0.81
N GLU A 83 8.76 6.28 0.68
CA GLU A 83 7.64 6.05 1.61
C GLU A 83 8.18 5.81 3.03
N LYS A 84 9.03 4.79 3.21
CA LYS A 84 9.59 4.42 4.52
C LYS A 84 10.31 5.59 5.18
N ARG A 85 11.06 6.37 4.40
CA ARG A 85 11.76 7.57 4.88
C ARG A 85 10.79 8.63 5.40
N ARG A 86 9.68 8.86 4.71
CA ARG A 86 8.63 9.81 5.13
C ARG A 86 7.85 9.30 6.32
N LYS A 87 7.54 8.01 6.37
CA LYS A 87 6.84 7.38 7.50
C LYS A 87 7.61 7.54 8.80
N LYS A 88 8.94 7.42 8.78
CA LYS A 88 9.80 7.69 9.95
C LYS A 88 9.74 9.13 10.46
N LYS A 89 9.21 10.08 9.67
CA LYS A 89 9.07 11.49 10.06
C LYS A 89 7.71 11.81 10.69
N LEU A 90 6.76 10.88 10.65
CA LEU A 90 5.53 10.98 11.43
C LEU A 90 5.87 10.69 12.90
N LYS A 91 6.02 11.76 13.68
CA LYS A 91 6.04 11.70 15.15
C LYS A 91 4.63 11.93 15.67
#